data_AF-A0A1H5APW7-F1
#
_entry.id   AF-A0A1H5APW7-F1
#
_cell.length_a   1.000
_cell.length_b   1.000
_cell.length_c   1.000
_cell.angle_alpha   90.00
_cell.angle_beta   90.00
_cell.angle_gamma   90.00
#
_symmetry.space_group_name_H-M   'P 1'
#
loop_
_entity.id
_entity.type
_entity.pdbx_description
1 polymer ?
#
loop_
_entity_poly.entity_id
_entity_poly.type
_entity_poly.pdbx_seq_one_letter_code
_entity_poly.pdbx_strand_id
1 'polypeptide(L)'
;MSRLLSTSITAEREHASLWWGVLNQLRISNELPEWVRAKEVGSDADYRGAMIERSTVNQALFGTDEIQSGGDLHPCAFEYQSLIDLMELERTRYLTWWTLLNEMRARKQLPEWVVTNRIGHGPDHERWSDKAVKVNLMLFGQPHVRHLATQLRMPEGPRPDSRQRTASLTPVNC
;
A
#
# COMPACT_ATOMS: atom_id res chain seq x y z
N MET A 1 2.80 -8.12 -21.51
CA MET A 1 2.01 -7.66 -20.33
C MET A 1 2.86 -6.86 -19.35
N SER A 2 4.13 -7.22 -19.18
CA SER A 2 5.08 -6.59 -18.27
C SER A 2 5.29 -5.08 -18.44
N ARG A 3 5.37 -4.54 -19.67
CA ARG A 3 5.58 -3.08 -19.89
C ARG A 3 4.48 -2.17 -19.35
N LEU A 4 3.22 -2.63 -19.39
CA LEU A 4 2.09 -1.86 -18.87
C LEU A 4 2.03 -1.89 -17.35
N LEU A 5 2.38 -3.04 -16.76
CA LEU A 5 2.52 -3.21 -15.32
C LEU A 5 3.67 -2.36 -14.77
N SER A 6 4.84 -2.41 -15.39
CA SER A 6 6.00 -1.61 -14.99
C SER A 6 5.69 -0.11 -15.03
N THR A 7 5.03 0.35 -16.10
CA THR A 7 4.62 1.77 -16.20
C THR A 7 3.61 2.13 -15.11
N SER A 8 2.66 1.23 -14.80
CA SER A 8 1.61 1.50 -13.80
C SER A 8 2.15 1.50 -12.37
N ILE A 9 3.02 0.55 -12.02
CA ILE A 9 3.66 0.50 -10.69
C ILE A 9 4.62 1.67 -10.49
N THR A 10 5.36 2.08 -11.53
CA THR A 10 6.20 3.29 -11.46
C THR A 10 5.34 4.52 -11.24
N ALA A 11 4.23 4.69 -11.97
CA ALA A 11 3.34 5.83 -11.79
C ALA A 11 2.72 5.90 -10.38
N GLU A 12 2.36 4.76 -9.79
CA GLU A 12 1.88 4.68 -8.40
C GLU A 12 2.97 5.15 -7.41
N ARG A 13 4.20 4.64 -7.58
CA ARG A 13 5.34 4.93 -6.70
C ARG A 13 5.86 6.35 -6.82
N GLU A 14 5.89 6.91 -8.03
CA GLU A 14 6.26 8.30 -8.28
C GLU A 14 5.31 9.24 -7.55
N HIS A 15 4.00 8.98 -7.60
CA HIS A 15 3.01 9.77 -6.87
C HIS A 15 3.26 9.69 -5.37
N ALA A 16 3.42 8.49 -4.82
CA ALA A 16 3.73 8.32 -3.39
C ALA A 16 5.05 9.03 -2.99
N SER A 17 6.06 9.00 -3.85
CA SER A 17 7.34 9.70 -3.64
C SER A 17 7.19 11.21 -3.55
N LEU A 18 6.15 11.81 -4.14
CA LEU A 18 5.86 13.24 -3.97
C LEU A 18 5.55 13.57 -2.50
N TRP A 19 4.83 12.69 -1.78
CA TRP A 19 4.52 12.90 -0.37
C TRP A 19 5.78 12.92 0.48
N TRP A 20 6.68 11.95 0.26
CA TRP A 20 7.97 11.95 0.93
C TRP A 20 8.81 13.17 0.56
N GLY A 21 8.83 13.56 -0.72
CA GLY A 21 9.57 14.75 -1.17
C GLY A 21 9.12 16.02 -0.47
N VAL A 22 7.81 16.20 -0.26
CA VAL A 22 7.28 17.33 0.53
C VAL A 22 7.73 17.24 1.99
N LEU A 23 7.64 16.07 2.63
CA LEU A 23 8.07 15.88 4.02
C LEU A 23 9.58 16.13 4.19
N ASN A 24 10.38 15.67 3.24
CA ASN A 24 11.82 15.93 3.21
C ASN A 24 12.11 17.43 3.06
N GLN A 25 11.44 18.12 2.14
CA GLN A 25 11.59 19.56 1.96
C GLN A 25 11.22 20.33 3.22
N LEU A 26 10.10 19.99 3.86
CA LEU A 26 9.69 20.59 5.13
C LEU A 26 10.73 20.34 6.23
N ARG A 27 11.33 19.14 6.27
CA ARG A 27 12.36 18.79 7.25
C ARG A 27 13.62 19.63 7.07
N ILE A 28 14.13 19.76 5.84
CA ILE A 28 15.35 20.53 5.55
C ILE A 28 15.12 22.04 5.70
N SER A 29 13.91 22.53 5.41
CA SER A 29 13.52 23.92 5.63
C SER A 29 13.21 24.25 7.10
N ASN A 30 13.28 23.27 8.00
CA ASN A 30 12.90 23.38 9.41
C ASN A 30 11.43 23.81 9.63
N GLU A 31 10.55 23.53 8.67
CA GLU A 31 9.11 23.83 8.69
C GLU A 31 8.28 22.65 9.22
N LEU A 32 8.92 21.52 9.51
CA LEU A 32 8.27 20.31 9.98
C LEU A 32 8.00 20.40 11.50
N PRO A 33 6.74 20.25 11.95
CA PRO A 33 6.37 20.31 13.37
C PRO A 33 7.07 19.23 14.19
N GLU A 34 7.36 19.53 15.46
CA GLU A 34 8.13 18.65 16.34
C GLU A 34 7.53 17.24 16.49
N TRP A 35 6.20 17.15 16.59
CA TRP A 35 5.51 15.86 16.71
C TRP A 35 5.64 14.96 15.47
N VAL A 36 5.91 15.56 14.29
CA VAL A 36 6.22 14.82 13.05
C VAL A 36 7.71 14.51 13.00
N ARG A 37 8.56 15.47 13.42
CA ARG A 37 10.02 15.34 13.42
C ARG A 37 10.47 14.17 14.28
N ALA A 38 9.87 14.02 15.46
CA ALA A 38 10.12 12.93 16.40
C ALA A 38 9.81 11.53 15.83
N LYS A 39 9.07 11.43 14.72
CA LYS A 39 8.80 10.17 14.01
C LYS A 39 9.86 9.83 12.95
N GLU A 40 10.90 10.67 12.81
CA GLU A 40 11.97 10.54 11.80
C GLU A 40 11.50 10.52 10.34
N VAL A 41 10.25 10.90 10.07
CA VAL A 41 9.67 10.92 8.73
C VAL A 41 10.27 12.04 7.88
N GLY A 42 10.41 11.79 6.58
CA GLY A 42 11.06 12.70 5.64
C GLY A 42 12.59 12.73 5.77
N SER A 43 13.17 11.86 6.62
CA SER A 43 14.61 11.65 6.70
C SER A 43 15.12 10.73 5.57
N ASP A 44 16.44 10.72 5.37
CA ASP A 44 17.10 9.74 4.50
C ASP A 44 16.86 8.30 4.97
N ALA A 45 16.87 8.06 6.29
CA ALA A 45 16.60 6.73 6.84
C ALA A 45 15.19 6.24 6.52
N ASP A 46 14.19 7.11 6.64
CA ASP A 46 12.80 6.84 6.24
C ASP A 46 12.70 6.50 4.74
N TYR A 47 13.39 7.26 3.89
CA TYR A 47 13.43 6.99 2.46
C TYR A 47 14.09 5.65 2.12
N ARG A 48 15.24 5.36 2.74
CA ARG A 48 15.94 4.09 2.56
C ARG A 48 15.08 2.90 2.98
N GLY A 49 14.31 3.03 4.07
CA GLY A 49 13.31 2.05 4.47
C GLY A 49 12.31 1.76 3.36
N ALA A 50 11.75 2.81 2.74
CA ALA A 50 10.84 2.67 1.60
C ALA A 50 11.51 2.03 0.37
N MET A 51 12.79 2.32 0.10
CA MET A 51 13.51 1.71 -1.01
C MET A 51 13.77 0.21 -0.80
N ILE A 52 13.98 -0.23 0.44
CA ILE A 52 14.11 -1.67 0.78
C ILE A 52 12.79 -2.40 0.53
N GLU A 53 11.66 -1.82 0.94
CA GLU A 53 10.32 -2.35 0.68
C GLU A 53 10.05 -2.45 -0.83
N ARG A 54 10.37 -1.39 -1.60
CA ARG A 54 10.29 -1.39 -3.07
C ARG A 54 11.16 -2.45 -3.73
N SER A 55 12.41 -2.60 -3.29
CA SER A 55 13.35 -3.60 -3.79
C SER A 55 12.79 -5.01 -3.57
N THR A 56 12.23 -5.28 -2.39
CA THR A 56 11.61 -6.57 -2.08
C THR A 56 10.45 -6.89 -3.04
N VAL A 57 9.59 -5.90 -3.32
CA VAL A 57 8.51 -6.05 -4.31
C VAL A 57 9.06 -6.23 -5.73
N ASN A 58 10.11 -5.52 -6.11
CA ASN A 58 10.73 -5.65 -7.43
C ASN A 58 11.33 -7.04 -7.64
N GLN A 59 12.04 -7.56 -6.64
CA GLN A 59 12.54 -8.93 -6.66
C GLN A 59 11.40 -9.95 -6.83
N ALA A 60 10.28 -9.76 -6.11
CA ALA A 60 9.13 -10.65 -6.24
C ALA A 60 8.43 -10.57 -7.62
N LEU A 61 8.30 -9.38 -8.20
CA LEU A 61 7.61 -9.14 -9.46
C LEU A 61 8.46 -9.44 -10.70
N PHE A 62 9.74 -9.10 -10.63
CA PHE A 62 10.64 -8.98 -11.78
C PHE A 62 11.92 -9.81 -11.64
N GLY A 63 12.21 -10.36 -10.45
CA GLY A 63 13.47 -11.08 -10.17
C GLY A 63 14.70 -10.18 -10.19
N THR A 64 14.52 -8.86 -10.14
CA THR A 64 15.58 -7.84 -10.16
C THR A 64 15.07 -6.58 -9.48
N ASP A 65 15.99 -5.76 -8.95
CA ASP A 65 15.66 -4.47 -8.34
C ASP A 65 15.30 -3.42 -9.39
N GLU A 66 15.79 -3.58 -10.62
CA GLU A 66 15.58 -2.63 -11.71
C GLU A 66 14.36 -3.02 -12.56
N ILE A 67 13.41 -2.10 -12.67
CA ILE A 67 12.27 -2.26 -13.57
C ILE A 67 12.77 -2.08 -15.00
N GLN A 68 13.26 -3.15 -15.64
CA GLN A 68 13.66 -3.10 -17.04
C GLN A 68 12.43 -2.91 -17.93
N SER A 69 12.38 -1.76 -18.60
CA SER A 69 11.32 -1.42 -19.56
C SER A 69 11.49 -2.26 -20.84
N GLY A 70 11.03 -3.51 -20.85
CA GLY A 70 10.99 -4.27 -22.11
C GLY A 70 10.86 -5.78 -22.04
N GLY A 71 11.14 -6.45 -20.91
CA GLY A 71 11.06 -7.91 -20.83
C GLY A 71 9.65 -8.41 -20.49
N ASP A 72 9.17 -9.47 -21.14
CA ASP A 72 8.00 -10.22 -20.66
C ASP A 72 8.36 -10.96 -19.38
N LEU A 73 8.20 -10.25 -18.27
CA LEU A 73 8.37 -10.79 -16.92
C LEU A 73 7.07 -11.48 -16.52
N HIS A 74 7.16 -12.79 -16.33
CA HIS A 74 6.13 -13.58 -15.66
C HIS A 74 6.35 -13.40 -14.15
N PRO A 75 5.32 -13.13 -13.32
CA PRO A 75 5.48 -13.08 -11.87
C PRO A 75 6.25 -14.29 -11.38
N CYS A 76 7.38 -14.06 -10.72
CA CYS A 76 8.36 -15.09 -10.43
C CYS A 76 7.87 -15.97 -9.29
N ALA A 77 7.10 -17.03 -9.57
CA ALA A 77 6.72 -18.13 -8.65
C ALA A 77 6.30 -17.76 -7.22
N PHE A 78 5.90 -16.51 -6.94
CA PHE A 78 5.46 -16.08 -5.63
C PHE A 78 4.00 -16.46 -5.46
N GLU A 79 3.66 -17.05 -4.31
CA GLU A 79 2.27 -17.21 -3.91
C GLU A 79 1.61 -15.82 -3.91
N TYR A 80 0.44 -15.71 -4.57
CA TYR A 80 -0.31 -14.44 -4.67
C TYR A 80 -0.48 -13.76 -3.31
N GLN A 81 -0.63 -14.54 -2.25
CA GLN A 81 -0.68 -14.08 -0.87
C GLN A 81 0.52 -13.22 -0.48
N SER A 82 1.72 -13.76 -0.67
CA SER A 82 2.97 -13.13 -0.30
C SER A 82 3.20 -11.86 -1.11
N LEU A 83 2.83 -11.85 -2.39
CA LEU A 83 2.92 -10.65 -3.21
C LEU A 83 1.93 -9.56 -2.75
N ILE A 84 0.70 -9.92 -2.37
CA ILE A 84 -0.26 -8.97 -1.79
C ILE A 84 0.31 -8.38 -0.50
N ASP A 85 0.84 -9.21 0.40
CA ASP A 85 1.40 -8.76 1.68
C ASP A 85 2.59 -7.81 1.48
N LEU A 86 3.47 -8.08 0.52
CA LEU A 86 4.59 -7.19 0.16
C LEU A 86 4.11 -5.85 -0.41
N MET A 87 3.14 -5.87 -1.32
CA MET A 87 2.55 -4.65 -1.89
C MET A 87 1.87 -3.81 -0.82
N GLU A 88 1.12 -4.42 0.11
CA GLU A 88 0.46 -3.72 1.21
C GLU A 88 1.47 -3.14 2.21
N LEU A 89 2.58 -3.83 2.46
CA LEU A 89 3.67 -3.31 3.29
C LEU A 89 4.28 -2.04 2.67
N GLU A 90 4.63 -2.09 1.38
CA GLU A 90 5.14 -0.95 0.62
C GLU A 90 4.15 0.24 0.65
N ARG A 91 2.87 -0.03 0.41
CA ARG A 91 1.82 1.01 0.39
C ARG A 91 1.54 1.60 1.78
N THR A 92 1.70 0.81 2.84
CA THR A 92 1.55 1.30 4.23
C THR A 92 2.56 2.40 4.53
N ARG A 93 3.79 2.30 4.01
CA ARG A 93 4.80 3.35 4.11
C ARG A 93 4.34 4.64 3.43
N TYR A 94 3.83 4.53 2.21
CA TYR A 94 3.33 5.68 1.46
C TYR A 94 2.14 6.36 2.15
N LEU A 95 1.19 5.55 2.63
CA LEU A 95 0.04 6.04 3.37
C LEU A 95 0.44 6.71 4.67
N THR A 96 1.53 6.31 5.31
CA THR A 96 2.08 7.00 6.48
C THR A 96 2.47 8.44 6.12
N TRP A 97 3.16 8.64 5.00
CA TRP A 97 3.53 9.98 4.53
C TRP A 97 2.31 10.84 4.21
N TRP A 98 1.35 10.30 3.46
CA TRP A 98 0.12 11.01 3.16
C TRP A 98 -0.66 11.37 4.43
N THR A 99 -0.79 10.43 5.37
CA THR A 99 -1.54 10.63 6.63
C THR A 99 -0.94 11.78 7.44
N LEU A 100 0.39 11.85 7.54
CA LEU A 100 1.06 12.93 8.25
C LEU A 100 0.83 14.29 7.58
N LEU A 101 0.93 14.36 6.25
CA LEU A 101 0.61 15.58 5.51
C LEU A 101 -0.86 16.01 5.71
N ASN A 102 -1.78 15.05 5.68
CA ASN A 102 -3.20 15.32 5.88
C ASN A 102 -3.50 15.77 7.33
N GLU A 103 -2.86 15.17 8.33
CA GLU A 103 -2.96 15.62 9.72
C GLU A 103 -2.39 17.03 9.92
N MET A 104 -1.21 17.32 9.37
CA MET A 104 -0.62 18.67 9.41
C MET A 104 -1.56 19.67 8.74
N ARG A 105 -2.20 19.29 7.63
CA ARG A 105 -3.20 20.12 6.92
C ARG A 105 -4.41 20.41 7.81
N ALA A 106 -4.98 19.38 8.44
CA ALA A 106 -6.12 19.52 9.34
C ALA A 106 -5.80 20.43 10.55
N ARG A 107 -4.56 20.37 11.04
CA ARG A 107 -4.06 21.22 12.12
C ARG A 107 -3.62 22.62 11.67
N LYS A 108 -3.71 22.95 10.38
CA LYS A 108 -3.24 24.22 9.79
C LYS A 108 -1.74 24.48 10.05
N GLN A 109 -0.94 23.41 10.04
CA GLN A 109 0.51 23.44 10.29
C GLN A 109 1.33 23.31 9.00
N LEU A 110 0.67 23.24 7.84
CA LEU A 110 1.36 23.23 6.55
C LEU A 110 1.67 24.66 6.08
N PRO A 111 2.88 24.91 5.56
CA PRO A 111 3.21 26.15 4.87
C PRO A 111 2.36 26.38 3.61
N GLU A 112 2.21 27.64 3.21
CA GLU A 112 1.38 28.06 2.08
C GLU A 112 1.78 27.37 0.76
N TRP A 113 3.08 27.15 0.54
CA TRP A 113 3.57 26.50 -0.67
C TRP A 113 3.07 25.05 -0.80
N VAL A 114 2.94 24.31 0.32
CA VAL A 114 2.38 22.94 0.32
C VAL A 114 0.87 22.98 0.10
N VAL A 115 0.20 23.97 0.69
CA VAL A 115 -1.25 24.15 0.54
C VAL A 115 -1.59 24.44 -0.92
N THR A 116 -0.84 25.35 -1.54
CA THR A 116 -0.98 25.76 -2.96
C THR A 116 -0.72 24.60 -3.91
N ASN A 117 0.32 23.80 -3.67
CA ASN A 117 0.67 22.66 -4.52
C ASN A 117 -0.33 21.50 -4.44
N ARG A 118 -1.30 21.55 -3.53
CA ARG A 118 -2.36 20.54 -3.42
C ARG A 118 -1.82 19.10 -3.25
N ILE A 119 -0.67 18.95 -2.59
CA ILE A 119 -0.09 17.65 -2.25
C ILE A 119 -0.59 17.22 -0.86
N GLY A 120 -0.87 15.93 -0.67
CA GLY A 120 -1.25 15.38 0.63
C GLY A 120 -2.64 15.79 1.10
N HIS A 121 -3.59 15.98 0.17
CA HIS A 121 -5.01 16.20 0.47
C HIS A 121 -5.87 15.01 0.04
N GLY A 122 -7.16 15.01 0.38
CA GLY A 122 -8.11 13.93 0.04
C GLY A 122 -8.10 13.52 -1.44
N PRO A 123 -8.43 14.42 -2.39
CA PRO A 123 -8.39 14.08 -3.81
C PRO A 123 -7.00 13.74 -4.38
N ASP A 124 -5.91 14.00 -3.66
CA ASP A 124 -4.56 13.59 -4.06
C ASP A 124 -4.33 12.12 -3.73
N HIS A 125 -4.81 11.70 -2.55
CA HIS A 125 -4.89 10.29 -2.20
C HIS A 125 -5.85 9.51 -3.09
N GLU A 126 -6.99 10.07 -3.49
CA GLU A 126 -7.90 9.40 -4.44
C GLU A 126 -7.19 9.11 -5.77
N ARG A 127 -6.47 10.09 -6.32
CA ARG A 127 -5.67 9.91 -7.54
C ARG A 127 -4.57 8.84 -7.38
N TRP A 128 -3.94 8.74 -6.23
CA TRP A 128 -2.99 7.68 -5.94
C TRP A 128 -3.69 6.31 -5.81
N SER A 129 -4.84 6.28 -5.12
CA SER A 129 -5.68 5.09 -4.94
C SER A 129 -6.13 4.51 -6.29
N ASP A 130 -6.48 5.36 -7.26
CA ASP A 130 -6.81 4.92 -8.63
C ASP A 130 -5.64 4.22 -9.32
N LYS A 131 -4.40 4.70 -9.09
CA LYS A 131 -3.18 4.05 -9.61
C LYS A 131 -2.96 2.69 -8.93
N ALA A 132 -3.14 2.63 -7.61
CA ALA A 132 -3.04 1.38 -6.85
C ALA A 132 -4.08 0.34 -7.30
N VAL A 133 -5.33 0.77 -7.54
CA VAL A 133 -6.39 -0.06 -8.11
C VAL A 133 -6.00 -0.59 -9.49
N LYS A 134 -5.43 0.26 -10.36
CA LYS A 134 -4.97 -0.15 -11.68
C LYS A 134 -3.87 -1.22 -11.60
N VAL A 135 -2.90 -1.04 -10.70
CA VAL A 135 -1.84 -2.05 -10.46
C VAL A 135 -2.45 -3.36 -9.94
N ASN A 136 -3.40 -3.29 -9.00
CA ASN A 136 -4.06 -4.48 -8.48
C ASN A 136 -4.85 -5.24 -9.55
N LEU A 137 -5.55 -4.53 -10.43
CA LEU A 137 -6.25 -5.15 -11.57
C LEU A 137 -5.27 -5.87 -12.50
N MET A 138 -4.09 -5.31 -12.74
CA MET A 138 -3.07 -5.93 -13.60
C MET A 138 -2.42 -7.16 -12.95
N LEU A 139 -2.18 -7.13 -11.63
CA LEU A 139 -1.50 -8.20 -10.90
C LEU A 139 -2.43 -9.33 -10.48
N PHE A 140 -3.66 -9.00 -10.07
CA PHE A 140 -4.55 -9.91 -9.34
C PHE A 140 -5.94 -10.04 -9.99
N GLY A 141 -6.23 -9.24 -11.02
CA GLY A 141 -7.56 -9.20 -11.64
C GLY A 141 -8.65 -8.60 -10.74
N GLN A 142 -8.29 -8.05 -9.58
CA GLN A 142 -9.21 -7.46 -8.62
C GLN A 142 -8.74 -6.06 -8.20
N PRO A 143 -9.65 -5.10 -8.00
CA PRO A 143 -9.28 -3.74 -7.59
C PRO A 143 -8.81 -3.67 -6.12
N HIS A 144 -9.33 -4.55 -5.26
CA HIS A 144 -9.07 -4.58 -3.82
C HIS A 144 -8.65 -5.98 -3.40
N VAL A 145 -7.46 -6.12 -2.83
CA VAL A 145 -6.83 -7.44 -2.60
C VAL A 145 -6.58 -7.79 -1.14
N ARG A 146 -6.83 -6.86 -0.21
CA ARG A 146 -6.63 -7.09 1.24
C ARG A 146 -7.49 -8.24 1.78
N HIS A 147 -8.71 -8.39 1.28
CA HIS A 147 -9.58 -9.52 1.63
C HIS A 147 -9.21 -10.82 0.92
N LEU A 148 -8.68 -10.72 -0.31
CA LEU A 148 -8.17 -11.87 -1.05
C LEU A 148 -7.02 -12.53 -0.29
N ALA A 149 -6.15 -11.71 0.31
CA ALA A 149 -5.09 -12.19 1.17
C ALA A 149 -5.60 -12.97 2.41
N THR A 150 -6.72 -12.53 2.97
CA THR A 150 -7.32 -13.22 4.12
C THR A 150 -7.97 -14.55 3.70
N GLN A 151 -8.55 -14.60 2.50
CA GLN A 151 -9.20 -15.80 1.95
C GLN A 151 -8.19 -16.88 1.54
N LEU A 152 -7.06 -16.51 0.95
CA LEU A 152 -5.99 -17.45 0.57
C LEU A 152 -5.31 -18.11 1.79
N ARG A 153 -5.34 -17.47 2.97
CA ARG A 153 -4.82 -18.04 4.23
C ARG A 153 -5.73 -19.11 4.84
N MET A 154 -6.98 -19.21 4.41
CA MET A 154 -7.87 -20.25 4.92
C MET A 154 -7.48 -21.57 4.25
N PRO A 155 -7.12 -22.63 5.00
CA PRO A 155 -7.02 -23.94 4.40
C PRO A 155 -8.37 -24.30 3.79
N GLU A 156 -8.37 -24.88 2.58
CA GLU A 156 -9.56 -25.51 1.98
C GLU A 156 -9.99 -26.72 2.82
N GLY A 157 -10.52 -26.45 4.01
CA GLY A 157 -11.28 -27.40 4.81
C GLY A 157 -12.75 -27.28 4.45
N PRO A 158 -13.52 -28.38 4.56
CA PRO A 158 -14.95 -28.34 4.28
C PRO A 158 -15.60 -27.29 5.18
N ARG A 159 -16.30 -26.32 4.56
CA ARG A 159 -17.13 -25.35 5.28
C ARG A 159 -18.04 -26.12 6.24
N PRO A 160 -18.07 -25.82 7.55
CA PRO A 160 -19.01 -26.45 8.45
C PRO A 160 -20.41 -26.08 7.99
N ASP A 161 -21.12 -27.11 7.54
CA ASP A 161 -22.49 -27.04 7.05
C ASP A 161 -23.36 -26.42 8.15
N SER A 162 -23.94 -25.25 7.88
CA SER A 162 -24.67 -24.44 8.87
C SER A 162 -26.04 -25.02 9.21
N ARG A 163 -26.25 -26.32 8.97
CA ARG A 163 -27.53 -27.04 9.09
C ARG A 163 -27.41 -28.30 9.93
N GLN A 164 -26.82 -28.20 11.12
CA GLN A 164 -27.18 -29.11 12.21
C GLN A 164 -27.41 -28.30 13.49
N ARG A 165 -28.58 -27.63 13.56
CA ARG A 165 -29.26 -27.46 14.84
C ARG A 165 -29.81 -28.83 15.22
N THR A 166 -29.04 -29.61 15.96
CA THR A 166 -29.60 -30.68 16.78
C THR A 166 -30.51 -30.02 17.82
N ALA A 167 -31.81 -30.07 17.56
CA ALA A 167 -32.82 -29.82 18.58
C ALA A 167 -32.68 -30.92 19.63
N SER A 168 -32.16 -30.57 20.81
CA SER A 168 -32.26 -31.41 22.00
C SER A 168 -33.72 -31.48 22.42
N LEU A 169 -34.42 -32.53 21.99
CA LEU A 169 -35.70 -32.94 22.56
C LEU A 169 -35.40 -33.73 23.84
N THR A 170 -35.62 -33.10 24.99
CA THR A 170 -35.76 -33.79 26.27
C THR A 170 -37.08 -34.57 26.28
N PRO A 171 -37.10 -35.87 26.64
CA PRO A 171 -38.34 -36.55 26.95
C PRO A 171 -38.76 -36.19 28.38
N VAL A 172 -39.95 -35.61 28.52
CA VAL A 172 -40.66 -35.52 29.80
C VAL A 172 -41.28 -36.88 30.06
N ASN A 173 -40.79 -37.60 31.08
CA ASN A 173 -41.45 -38.80 31.58
C ASN A 173 -42.57 -38.39 32.56
N CYS A 174 -43.74 -38.99 32.35
CA CYS A 174 -44.90 -38.98 33.24
C CYS A 174 -44.60 -39.67 34.58
#